data_AF-A0A9P4NLV3-F1
#
_entry.id   AF-A0A9P4NLV3-F1
#
_cell.length_a   1.000
_cell.length_b   1.000
_cell.length_c   1.000
_cell.angle_alpha   90.00
_cell.angle_beta   90.00
_cell.angle_gamma   90.00
#
_symmetry.space_group_name_H-M   'P 1'
#
loop_
_entity.id
_entity.type
_entity.pdbx_description
1 polymer ?
#
loop_
_entity_poly.entity_id
_entity_poly.type
_entity_poly.pdbx_seq_one_letter_code
_entity_poly.pdbx_strand_id
1 'polypeptide(L)'
;MGAFGWLINHIAPIFLITSPVTSYADQIYSIHRTRTSFGFSLDIPLIMLLASILKIFYWIGVRYDMSLFVQALVMIVMQCLLLHVALTHRPPLQIEHTPFASTTARIGNILEDRPLQFWQWRTAKPYWHFLGYFTGLLVVGQIVFSSSEGYSHLLGYVALAIEATLPIPQILQNQRRRCCKGFRVSVLANWLVGDCFKMVYFFAKANNDVPVAFKICGVFQACCDAYLGFQYYMFGDGEIEMPSAAGGKGAFYQPTEGKEMNWAGNAKT
;
A
#
# COMPACT_ATOMS: atom_id res chain seq x y z
N MET A 1 8.06 33.19 -12.51
CA MET A 1 7.75 31.82 -12.03
C MET A 1 7.90 30.88 -13.22
N GLY A 2 8.90 30.01 -13.22
CA GLY A 2 9.21 29.14 -14.38
C GLY A 2 8.21 27.98 -14.55
N ALA A 3 8.32 27.28 -15.69
CA ALA A 3 7.50 26.10 -16.03
C ALA A 3 7.47 25.03 -14.90
N PHE A 4 8.58 24.89 -14.16
CA PHE A 4 8.67 24.00 -13.00
C PHE A 4 7.71 24.38 -11.87
N GLY A 5 7.64 25.67 -11.51
CA GLY A 5 6.71 26.16 -10.49
C GLY A 5 5.25 26.06 -10.94
N TRP A 6 4.98 26.21 -12.23
CA TRP A 6 3.64 25.98 -12.78
C TRP A 6 3.20 24.53 -12.66
N LEU A 7 4.08 23.57 -13.00
CA LEU A 7 3.84 22.13 -12.87
C LEU A 7 3.57 21.72 -11.42
N ILE A 8 4.34 22.22 -10.46
CA ILE A 8 4.15 21.94 -9.03
C ILE A 8 2.80 22.45 -8.53
N ASN A 9 2.41 23.66 -8.91
CA ASN A 9 1.21 24.29 -8.36
C ASN A 9 -0.10 23.82 -9.01
N HIS A 10 -0.05 23.25 -10.23
CA HIS A 10 -1.25 22.84 -10.96
C HIS A 10 -1.32 21.33 -11.20
N ILE A 11 -0.22 20.70 -11.63
CA ILE A 11 -0.24 19.30 -12.02
C ILE A 11 -0.13 18.39 -10.79
N ALA A 12 0.78 18.67 -9.87
CA ALA A 12 1.00 17.80 -8.71
C ALA A 12 -0.27 17.66 -7.82
N PRO A 13 -1.01 18.73 -7.45
CA PRO A 13 -2.30 18.61 -6.76
C PRO A 13 -3.31 17.71 -7.47
N ILE A 14 -3.50 17.92 -8.78
CA ILE A 14 -4.47 17.17 -9.58
C ILE A 14 -4.06 15.69 -9.60
N PHE A 15 -2.79 15.41 -9.80
CA PHE A 15 -2.26 14.05 -9.78
C PHE A 15 -2.49 13.39 -8.42
N LEU A 16 -2.19 14.08 -7.31
CA LEU A 16 -2.39 13.55 -5.96
C LEU A 16 -3.86 13.21 -5.68
N ILE A 17 -4.78 14.08 -6.09
CA ILE A 17 -6.22 13.89 -5.90
C ILE A 17 -6.75 12.73 -6.78
N THR A 18 -6.25 12.61 -8.01
CA THR A 18 -6.76 11.64 -8.99
C THR A 18 -6.07 10.27 -8.91
N SER A 19 -4.86 10.19 -8.35
CA SER A 19 -4.09 8.95 -8.22
C SER A 19 -4.83 7.80 -7.50
N PRO A 20 -5.57 8.04 -6.39
CA PRO A 20 -6.39 7.00 -5.79
C PRO A 20 -7.49 6.53 -6.74
N VAL A 21 -8.11 7.43 -7.50
CA VAL A 21 -9.16 7.07 -8.45
C VAL A 21 -8.60 6.11 -9.49
N THR A 22 -7.48 6.46 -10.14
CA THR A 22 -6.89 5.62 -11.18
C THR A 22 -6.42 4.27 -10.64
N SER A 23 -5.74 4.27 -9.48
CA SER A 23 -5.19 3.04 -8.90
C SER A 23 -6.27 2.06 -8.40
N TYR A 24 -7.32 2.57 -7.74
CA TYR A 24 -8.37 1.72 -7.19
C TYR A 24 -9.51 1.45 -8.17
N ALA A 25 -9.76 2.31 -9.17
CA ALA A 25 -10.74 2.03 -10.20
C ALA A 25 -10.34 0.81 -11.05
N ASP A 26 -9.05 0.67 -11.40
CA ASP A 26 -8.55 -0.52 -12.10
C ASP A 26 -8.74 -1.79 -11.26
N GLN A 27 -8.46 -1.71 -9.95
CA GLN A 27 -8.69 -2.83 -9.03
C GLN A 27 -10.18 -3.19 -8.89
N ILE A 28 -11.05 -2.19 -8.74
CA ILE A 28 -12.51 -2.38 -8.69
C ILE A 28 -12.99 -3.03 -9.99
N TYR A 29 -12.56 -2.49 -11.13
CA TYR A 29 -12.93 -3.01 -12.44
C TYR A 29 -12.45 -4.45 -12.63
N SER A 30 -11.22 -4.76 -12.21
CA SER A 30 -10.66 -6.11 -12.26
C SER A 30 -11.53 -7.10 -11.46
N ILE A 31 -11.85 -6.80 -10.20
CA ILE A 31 -12.68 -7.67 -9.33
C ILE A 31 -14.10 -7.80 -9.88
N HIS A 32 -14.69 -6.70 -10.36
CA HIS A 32 -16.03 -6.71 -10.92
C HIS A 32 -16.12 -7.54 -12.20
N ARG A 33 -15.10 -7.44 -13.07
CA ARG A 33 -15.03 -8.19 -14.32
C ARG A 33 -14.79 -9.68 -14.08
N THR A 34 -13.87 -10.03 -13.17
CA THR A 34 -13.57 -11.44 -12.86
C THR A 34 -14.64 -12.08 -11.97
N ARG A 35 -15.55 -11.28 -11.40
CA ARG A 35 -16.58 -11.71 -10.44
C ARG A 35 -16.01 -12.45 -9.23
N THR A 36 -14.74 -12.18 -8.90
CA THR A 36 -14.08 -12.79 -7.75
C THR A 36 -13.07 -11.84 -7.16
N SER A 37 -13.09 -11.73 -5.83
CA SER A 37 -12.05 -11.02 -5.04
C SER A 37 -10.93 -11.97 -4.60
N PHE A 38 -10.82 -13.15 -5.20
CA PHE A 38 -9.78 -14.12 -4.87
C PHE A 38 -8.39 -13.50 -5.10
N GLY A 39 -7.48 -13.64 -4.13
CA GLY A 39 -6.14 -13.03 -4.23
C GLY A 39 -6.07 -11.53 -3.92
N PHE A 40 -7.19 -10.89 -3.56
CA PHE A 40 -7.22 -9.53 -3.01
C PHE A 40 -7.31 -9.56 -1.48
N SER A 41 -6.44 -8.83 -0.78
CA SER A 41 -6.60 -8.59 0.67
C SER A 41 -7.43 -7.35 0.94
N LEU A 42 -8.38 -7.53 1.84
CA LEU A 42 -9.23 -6.48 2.39
C LEU A 42 -8.48 -5.53 3.33
N ASP A 43 -7.23 -5.86 3.72
CA ASP A 43 -6.41 -5.02 4.58
C ASP A 43 -6.02 -3.69 3.91
N ILE A 44 -5.91 -3.65 2.58
CA ILE A 44 -5.66 -2.38 1.88
C ILE A 44 -6.81 -1.39 2.12
N PRO A 45 -8.09 -1.74 1.84
CA PRO A 45 -9.21 -0.89 2.21
C PRO A 45 -9.23 -0.50 3.70
N LEU A 46 -8.88 -1.42 4.62
CA LEU A 46 -8.81 -1.09 6.06
C LEU A 46 -7.85 0.05 6.33
N ILE A 47 -6.57 -0.14 5.96
CA ILE A 47 -5.47 0.78 6.27
C ILE A 47 -5.79 2.15 5.65
N MET A 48 -6.24 2.17 4.40
CA MET A 48 -6.53 3.40 3.67
C MET A 48 -7.77 4.13 4.21
N LEU A 49 -8.82 3.41 4.63
CA LEU A 49 -10.00 4.01 5.26
C LEU A 49 -9.66 4.59 6.63
N LEU A 50 -8.96 3.83 7.50
CA LEU A 50 -8.57 4.31 8.81
C LEU A 50 -7.71 5.57 8.71
N ALA A 51 -6.67 5.54 7.87
CA ALA A 51 -5.81 6.70 7.64
C ALA A 51 -6.61 7.90 7.11
N SER A 52 -7.47 7.71 6.11
CA SER A 52 -8.18 8.83 5.48
C SER A 52 -9.28 9.41 6.35
N ILE A 53 -9.96 8.60 7.16
CA ILE A 53 -10.93 9.09 8.15
C ILE A 53 -10.20 9.93 9.21
N LEU A 54 -9.08 9.44 9.76
CA LEU A 54 -8.28 10.20 10.73
C LEU A 54 -7.78 11.53 10.16
N LYS A 55 -7.37 11.56 8.87
CA LYS A 55 -6.99 12.80 8.17
C LYS A 55 -8.10 13.84 8.14
N ILE A 56 -9.37 13.44 8.01
CA ILE A 56 -10.51 14.39 8.08
C ILE A 56 -10.56 15.05 9.45
N PHE A 57 -10.48 14.28 10.53
CA PHE A 57 -10.51 14.82 11.89
C PHE A 57 -9.27 15.66 12.20
N TYR A 58 -8.10 15.24 11.71
CA TYR A 58 -6.89 16.05 11.75
C TYR A 58 -7.12 17.41 11.08
N TRP A 59 -7.70 17.44 9.89
CA TRP A 59 -7.96 18.68 9.15
C TRP A 59 -8.98 19.58 9.85
N ILE A 60 -10.00 19.00 10.50
CA ILE A 60 -11.00 19.76 11.26
C ILE A 60 -10.32 20.56 12.38
N GLY A 61 -9.40 19.92 13.11
CA GLY A 61 -8.68 20.56 14.21
C GLY A 61 -7.54 21.46 13.77
N VAL A 62 -6.68 20.99 12.85
CA VAL A 62 -5.55 21.73 12.32
C VAL A 62 -5.60 21.69 10.80
N ARG A 63 -5.92 22.83 10.19
CA ARG A 63 -6.06 22.95 8.74
C ARG A 63 -4.70 22.76 8.07
N TYR A 64 -4.63 21.74 7.23
CA TYR A 64 -3.53 21.52 6.30
C TYR A 64 -4.02 21.71 4.87
N ASP A 65 -3.08 21.65 3.93
CA ASP A 65 -3.32 21.84 2.51
C ASP A 65 -4.61 21.18 1.95
N MET A 66 -5.39 21.96 1.20
CA MET A 66 -6.68 21.55 0.64
C MET A 66 -6.57 20.36 -0.32
N SER A 67 -5.48 20.26 -1.08
CA SER A 67 -5.35 19.18 -2.06
C SER A 67 -5.19 17.83 -1.36
N LEU A 68 -4.46 17.80 -0.25
CA LEU A 68 -4.33 16.60 0.60
C LEU A 68 -5.64 16.26 1.32
N PHE A 69 -6.45 17.26 1.66
CA PHE A 69 -7.77 17.04 2.25
C PHE A 69 -8.74 16.43 1.23
N VAL A 70 -8.82 17.00 0.02
CA VAL A 70 -9.62 16.45 -1.08
C VAL A 70 -9.15 15.05 -1.44
N GLN A 71 -7.83 14.80 -1.46
CA GLN A 71 -7.25 13.47 -1.68
C GLN A 71 -7.73 12.45 -0.63
N ALA A 72 -7.83 12.83 0.65
CA ALA A 72 -8.37 11.96 1.69
C ALA A 72 -9.87 11.66 1.49
N LEU A 73 -10.67 12.65 1.09
CA LEU A 73 -12.10 12.46 0.78
C LEU A 73 -12.30 11.49 -0.39
N VAL A 74 -11.57 11.72 -1.49
CA VAL A 74 -11.60 10.84 -2.66
C VAL A 74 -11.14 9.42 -2.30
N MET A 75 -10.10 9.30 -1.48
CA MET A 75 -9.64 8.00 -0.98
C MET A 75 -10.75 7.25 -0.24
N ILE A 76 -11.49 7.89 0.67
CA ILE A 76 -12.59 7.22 1.39
C ILE A 76 -13.64 6.68 0.42
N VAL A 77 -14.07 7.48 -0.55
CA VAL A 77 -15.06 7.05 -1.56
C VAL A 77 -14.55 5.83 -2.32
N MET A 78 -13.33 5.91 -2.85
CA MET A 78 -12.72 4.82 -3.62
C MET A 78 -12.57 3.54 -2.78
N GLN A 79 -12.16 3.65 -1.52
CA GLN A 79 -11.98 2.50 -0.65
C GLN A 79 -13.29 1.89 -0.18
N CYS A 80 -14.33 2.69 0.06
CA CYS A 80 -15.67 2.19 0.34
C CYS A 80 -16.21 1.39 -0.86
N LEU A 81 -16.02 1.89 -2.09
CA LEU A 81 -16.42 1.18 -3.30
C LEU A 81 -15.62 -0.12 -3.49
N LEU A 82 -14.30 -0.08 -3.31
CA LEU A 82 -13.43 -1.24 -3.41
C LEU A 82 -13.79 -2.30 -2.36
N LEU A 83 -13.99 -1.89 -1.11
CA LEU A 83 -14.42 -2.78 -0.02
C LEU A 83 -15.78 -3.41 -0.34
N HIS A 84 -16.76 -2.60 -0.80
CA HIS A 84 -18.07 -3.11 -1.17
C HIS A 84 -17.98 -4.15 -2.30
N VAL A 85 -17.29 -3.83 -3.39
CA VAL A 85 -17.15 -4.74 -4.55
C VAL A 85 -16.40 -6.02 -4.17
N ALA A 86 -15.35 -5.91 -3.34
CA ALA A 86 -14.60 -7.06 -2.86
C ALA A 86 -15.42 -7.96 -1.93
N LEU A 87 -16.25 -7.39 -1.06
CA LEU A 87 -17.14 -8.17 -0.18
C LEU A 87 -18.27 -8.85 -0.96
N THR A 88 -18.82 -8.18 -1.98
CA THR A 88 -19.90 -8.73 -2.83
C THR A 88 -19.42 -9.90 -3.69
N HIS A 89 -18.18 -9.87 -4.17
CA HIS A 89 -17.60 -10.93 -5.01
C HIS A 89 -16.65 -11.85 -4.23
N ARG A 90 -16.83 -11.97 -2.91
CA ARG A 90 -15.99 -12.84 -2.09
C ARG A 90 -16.25 -14.31 -2.43
N PRO A 91 -15.22 -15.11 -2.76
CA PRO A 91 -15.41 -16.52 -3.10
C PRO A 91 -15.93 -17.32 -1.89
N PRO A 92 -16.77 -18.35 -2.13
CA PRO A 92 -17.13 -19.32 -1.10
C PRO A 92 -15.89 -20.07 -0.61
N LEU A 93 -15.96 -20.65 0.60
CA LEU A 93 -14.87 -21.43 1.19
C LEU A 93 -14.48 -22.61 0.28
N GLN A 94 -13.42 -22.45 -0.51
CA GLN A 94 -12.75 -23.54 -1.19
C GLN A 94 -11.35 -23.67 -0.59
N ILE A 95 -11.13 -24.79 0.09
CA ILE A 95 -9.81 -25.24 0.52
C ILE A 95 -9.13 -25.77 -0.74
N GLU A 96 -8.51 -24.91 -1.54
CA GLU A 96 -7.72 -25.38 -2.68
C GLU A 96 -6.58 -24.40 -3.04
N HIS A 97 -5.38 -24.98 -3.12
CA HIS A 97 -4.11 -24.31 -3.36
C HIS A 97 -4.10 -23.61 -4.72
N THR A 98 -3.90 -22.29 -4.75
CA THR A 98 -3.53 -21.61 -6.00
C THR A 98 -2.32 -20.69 -5.82
N PRO A 99 -1.40 -20.65 -6.82
CA PRO A 99 -0.04 -20.13 -6.63
C PRO A 99 0.09 -18.62 -6.91
N PHE A 100 -1.01 -17.93 -7.23
CA PHE A 100 -1.03 -16.57 -7.78
C PHE A 100 -1.97 -15.60 -7.02
N ALA A 101 -1.95 -15.68 -5.69
CA ALA A 101 -2.48 -14.61 -4.85
C ALA A 101 -1.52 -13.39 -4.90
N SER A 102 -1.81 -12.44 -5.80
CA SER A 102 -1.02 -11.22 -6.01
C SER A 102 -0.89 -10.43 -4.71
N THR A 103 0.35 -10.25 -4.23
CA THR A 103 0.91 -9.24 -3.30
C THR A 103 0.06 -8.82 -2.10
N THR A 104 -1.16 -8.34 -2.34
CA THR A 104 -2.16 -8.00 -1.33
C THR A 104 -2.69 -9.21 -0.56
N ALA A 105 -3.09 -10.33 -1.19
CA ALA A 105 -3.64 -11.50 -0.48
C ALA A 105 -2.66 -12.25 0.43
N ARG A 106 -1.40 -11.82 0.41
CA ARG A 106 -0.30 -12.53 1.05
C ARG A 106 0.32 -11.67 2.16
N ILE A 107 -0.34 -10.56 2.53
CA ILE A 107 -0.23 -9.92 3.85
C ILE A 107 -0.76 -10.87 4.95
N GLY A 108 -1.56 -11.88 4.57
CA GLY A 108 -2.21 -12.83 5.49
C GLY A 108 -1.27 -13.65 6.38
N ASN A 109 -0.06 -14.01 5.93
CA ASN A 109 0.76 -15.03 6.61
C ASN A 109 1.59 -14.51 7.81
N ILE A 110 1.38 -13.26 8.25
CA ILE A 110 1.94 -12.75 9.53
C ILE A 110 0.84 -12.70 10.61
N LEU A 111 -0.43 -12.80 10.20
CA LEU A 111 -1.62 -12.62 11.03
C LEU A 111 -2.63 -13.75 10.75
N GLU A 112 -2.15 -14.98 10.60
CA GLU A 112 -3.01 -16.15 10.32
C GLU A 112 -3.92 -16.49 11.50
N ASP A 113 -3.68 -15.91 12.68
CA ASP A 113 -4.54 -16.04 13.86
C ASP A 113 -4.83 -14.66 14.47
N ARG A 114 -5.58 -13.82 13.74
CA ARG A 114 -6.04 -12.53 14.30
C ARG A 114 -7.06 -12.80 15.40
N PRO A 115 -6.91 -12.21 16.60
CA PRO A 115 -7.95 -12.31 17.61
C PRO A 115 -9.27 -11.83 17.01
N LEU A 116 -10.32 -12.62 17.21
CA LEU A 116 -11.69 -12.35 16.73
C LEU A 116 -11.84 -12.29 15.20
N GLN A 117 -10.89 -12.84 14.43
CA GLN A 117 -10.88 -12.77 12.96
C GLN A 117 -11.05 -11.32 12.46
N PHE A 118 -10.42 -10.37 13.15
CA PHE A 118 -10.56 -8.95 12.86
C PHE A 118 -10.31 -8.66 11.38
N TRP A 119 -11.28 -7.98 10.75
CA TRP A 119 -11.28 -7.64 9.33
C TRP A 119 -11.27 -8.82 8.35
N GLN A 120 -11.51 -10.03 8.83
CA GLN A 120 -11.60 -11.26 8.03
C GLN A 120 -13.01 -11.88 8.06
N TRP A 121 -13.98 -11.18 8.66
CA TRP A 121 -15.36 -11.60 8.82
C TRP A 121 -16.02 -12.06 7.51
N ARG A 122 -16.97 -13.00 7.62
CA ARG A 122 -17.72 -13.56 6.48
C ARG A 122 -18.78 -12.60 5.95
N THR A 123 -19.52 -11.99 6.86
CA THR A 123 -20.60 -11.08 6.51
C THR A 123 -20.04 -9.68 6.26
N ALA A 124 -20.66 -8.91 5.37
CA ALA A 124 -20.25 -7.53 5.11
C ALA A 124 -20.58 -6.56 6.26
N LYS A 125 -21.65 -6.83 7.04
CA LYS A 125 -22.16 -5.92 8.08
C LYS A 125 -21.09 -5.50 9.14
N PRO A 126 -20.29 -6.42 9.72
CA PRO A 126 -19.29 -6.06 10.71
C PRO A 126 -18.24 -5.03 10.24
N TYR A 127 -17.89 -5.03 8.95
CA TYR A 127 -16.97 -4.05 8.35
C TYR A 127 -17.52 -2.63 8.48
N TRP A 128 -18.78 -2.43 8.09
CA TRP A 128 -19.45 -1.13 8.14
C TRP A 128 -19.74 -0.69 9.58
N HIS A 129 -20.11 -1.63 10.46
CA HIS A 129 -20.26 -1.33 11.88
C HIS A 129 -18.95 -0.86 12.50
N PHE A 130 -17.84 -1.55 12.24
CA PHE A 130 -16.52 -1.13 12.72
C PHE A 130 -16.16 0.28 12.24
N LEU A 131 -16.32 0.57 10.95
CA LEU A 131 -16.04 1.91 10.41
C LEU A 131 -16.95 2.98 11.02
N GLY A 132 -18.23 2.66 11.24
CA GLY A 132 -19.19 3.54 11.91
C GLY A 132 -18.79 3.82 13.35
N TYR A 133 -18.46 2.79 14.13
CA TYR A 133 -18.02 2.93 15.52
C TYR A 133 -16.69 3.67 15.63
N PHE A 134 -15.73 3.37 14.76
CA PHE A 134 -14.46 4.08 14.69
C PHE A 134 -14.66 5.57 14.40
N THR A 135 -15.50 5.91 13.42
CA THR A 135 -15.81 7.30 13.08
C THR A 135 -16.56 7.99 14.24
N GLY A 136 -17.54 7.32 14.85
CA GLY A 136 -18.28 7.85 16.00
C GLY A 136 -17.38 8.13 17.20
N LEU A 137 -16.41 7.25 17.48
CA LEU A 137 -15.41 7.45 18.53
C LEU A 137 -14.55 8.69 18.23
N LEU A 138 -14.15 8.91 16.99
CA LEU A 138 -13.41 10.11 16.59
C LEU A 138 -14.26 11.38 16.70
N VAL A 139 -15.56 11.32 16.39
CA VAL A 139 -16.49 12.45 16.63
C VAL A 139 -16.55 12.79 18.11
N VAL A 140 -16.75 11.79 18.98
CA VAL A 140 -16.77 12.00 20.43
C VAL A 140 -15.42 12.57 20.91
N GLY A 141 -14.30 12.00 20.45
CA GLY A 141 -12.97 12.50 20.76
C GLY A 141 -12.77 13.95 20.33
N GLN A 142 -13.21 14.31 19.11
CA GLN A 142 -13.11 15.68 18.60
C GLN A 142 -13.92 16.68 19.43
N ILE A 143 -15.09 16.28 19.95
CA ILE A 143 -15.91 17.12 20.83
C ILE A 143 -15.25 17.26 22.19
N VAL A 144 -14.78 16.15 22.80
CA VAL A 144 -14.17 16.15 24.14
C VAL A 144 -12.85 16.92 24.15
N PHE A 145 -12.05 16.81 23.09
CA PHE A 145 -10.73 17.42 22.97
C PHE A 145 -10.71 18.61 22.00
N SER A 146 -11.84 19.28 21.78
CA SER A 146 -11.98 20.33 20.76
C SER A 146 -11.00 21.49 20.91
N SER A 147 -10.60 21.80 22.15
CA SER A 147 -9.65 22.88 22.46
C SER A 147 -8.18 22.45 22.39
N SER A 148 -7.90 21.18 22.14
CA SER A 148 -6.53 20.63 22.11
C SER A 148 -6.04 20.45 20.68
N GLU A 149 -5.15 21.34 20.23
CA GLU A 149 -4.42 21.14 18.98
C GLU A 149 -3.54 19.88 19.02
N GLY A 150 -3.03 19.52 20.20
CA GLY A 150 -2.23 18.31 20.42
C GLY A 150 -2.97 17.02 20.07
N TYR A 151 -4.26 16.93 20.41
CA TYR A 151 -5.12 15.82 19.99
C TYR A 151 -5.21 15.72 18.46
N SER A 152 -5.44 16.86 17.80
CA SER A 152 -5.56 16.91 16.34
C SER A 152 -4.26 16.52 15.64
N HIS A 153 -3.11 17.02 16.14
CA HIS A 153 -1.80 16.60 15.66
C HIS A 153 -1.54 15.11 15.87
N LEU A 154 -1.92 14.55 17.03
CA LEU A 154 -1.81 13.12 17.29
C LEU A 154 -2.61 12.31 16.26
N LEU A 155 -3.85 12.70 15.96
CA LEU A 155 -4.65 12.06 14.91
C LEU A 155 -3.93 12.12 13.56
N GLY A 156 -3.35 13.27 13.21
CA GLY A 156 -2.55 13.45 11.99
C GLY A 156 -1.35 12.51 11.93
N TYR A 157 -0.55 12.42 13.00
CA TYR A 157 0.60 11.52 13.07
C TYR A 157 0.18 10.05 12.96
N VAL A 158 -0.87 9.64 13.67
CA VAL A 158 -1.39 8.27 13.61
C VAL A 158 -1.91 7.95 12.21
N ALA A 159 -2.67 8.87 11.59
CA ALA A 159 -3.20 8.71 10.24
C ALA A 159 -2.09 8.43 9.22
N LEU A 160 -1.04 9.26 9.27
CA LEU A 160 0.06 9.22 8.32
C LEU A 160 1.00 8.04 8.59
N ALA A 161 1.19 7.66 9.84
CA ALA A 161 1.94 6.46 10.20
C ALA A 161 1.23 5.18 9.71
N ILE A 162 -0.09 5.07 9.91
CA ILE A 162 -0.88 3.94 9.40
C ILE A 162 -0.71 3.80 7.89
N GLU A 163 -0.86 4.90 7.14
CA GLU A 163 -0.67 4.90 5.68
C GLU A 163 0.76 4.53 5.28
N ALA A 164 1.77 5.13 5.93
CA ALA A 164 3.17 4.93 5.57
C ALA A 164 3.67 3.49 5.83
N THR A 165 2.99 2.72 6.68
CA THR A 165 3.31 1.30 6.92
C THR A 165 2.75 0.35 5.86
N LEU A 166 1.91 0.81 4.94
CA LEU A 166 1.29 -0.01 3.90
C LEU A 166 2.30 -0.88 3.09
N PRO A 167 3.50 -0.40 2.73
CA PRO A 167 4.46 -1.21 1.96
C PRO A 167 5.16 -2.32 2.76
N ILE A 168 5.20 -2.21 4.09
CA ILE A 168 6.01 -3.08 4.97
C ILE A 168 5.67 -4.57 4.81
N PRO A 169 4.40 -4.99 4.81
CA PRO A 169 4.08 -6.41 4.62
C PRO A 169 4.61 -6.98 3.32
N GLN A 170 4.59 -6.20 2.23
CA GLN A 170 5.13 -6.64 0.95
C GLN A 170 6.65 -6.77 1.00
N ILE A 171 7.32 -5.83 1.67
CA ILE A 171 8.78 -5.87 1.88
C ILE A 171 9.17 -7.16 2.61
N LEU A 172 8.51 -7.45 3.73
CA LEU A 172 8.78 -8.63 4.55
C LEU A 172 8.54 -9.92 3.77
N GLN A 173 7.49 -9.93 2.96
CA GLN A 173 7.16 -11.07 2.12
C GLN A 173 8.22 -11.33 1.05
N ASN A 174 8.61 -10.30 0.31
CA ASN A 174 9.65 -10.39 -0.70
C ASN A 174 10.96 -10.87 -0.07
N GLN A 175 11.31 -10.37 1.13
CA GLN A 175 12.49 -10.84 1.86
C GLN A 175 12.40 -12.32 2.24
N ARG A 176 11.28 -12.75 2.84
CA ARG A 176 11.11 -14.13 3.28
C ARG A 176 11.14 -15.12 2.12
N ARG A 177 10.65 -14.74 0.95
CA ARG A 177 10.58 -15.63 -0.22
C ARG A 177 11.73 -15.51 -1.18
N ARG A 178 12.50 -14.43 -1.09
CA ARG A 178 13.60 -14.15 -2.03
C ARG A 178 13.15 -14.22 -3.49
N CYS A 179 11.90 -13.83 -3.75
CA CYS A 179 11.23 -13.97 -5.04
C CYS A 179 10.12 -12.91 -5.14
N CYS A 180 10.04 -12.21 -6.27
CA CYS A 180 9.01 -11.20 -6.55
C CYS A 180 7.93 -11.70 -7.52
N LYS A 181 7.88 -13.01 -7.81
CA LYS A 181 6.88 -13.63 -8.69
C LYS A 181 5.46 -13.35 -8.20
N GLY A 182 4.65 -12.75 -9.08
CA GLY A 182 3.28 -12.33 -8.78
C GLY A 182 3.14 -10.91 -8.25
N PHE A 183 4.25 -10.18 -8.03
CA PHE A 183 4.22 -8.75 -7.77
C PHE A 183 4.03 -7.98 -9.08
N ARG A 184 2.92 -7.26 -9.20
CA ARG A 184 2.56 -6.54 -10.43
C ARG A 184 3.47 -5.32 -10.58
N VAL A 185 4.30 -5.32 -11.63
CA VAL A 185 5.22 -4.21 -11.95
C VAL A 185 4.50 -2.88 -12.11
N SER A 186 3.30 -2.89 -12.70
CA SER A 186 2.48 -1.69 -12.86
C SER A 186 2.10 -1.05 -11.52
N VAL A 187 1.88 -1.85 -10.47
CA VAL A 187 1.56 -1.36 -9.12
C VAL A 187 2.79 -0.70 -8.50
N LEU A 188 3.95 -1.36 -8.57
CA LEU A 188 5.22 -0.82 -8.08
C LEU A 188 5.58 0.50 -8.80
N ALA A 189 5.46 0.54 -10.13
CA ALA A 189 5.72 1.73 -10.91
C ALA A 189 4.79 2.88 -10.51
N ASN A 190 3.50 2.61 -10.30
CA ASN A 190 2.55 3.63 -9.84
C ASN A 190 2.89 4.15 -8.43
N TRP A 191 3.36 3.30 -7.52
CA TRP A 191 3.82 3.72 -6.20
C TRP A 191 5.05 4.64 -6.28
N LEU A 192 6.09 4.23 -7.00
CA LEU A 192 7.31 5.02 -7.17
C LEU A 192 7.03 6.38 -7.83
N VAL A 193 6.24 6.39 -8.91
CA VAL A 193 5.83 7.63 -9.58
C VAL A 193 5.02 8.50 -8.64
N GLY A 194 4.08 7.90 -7.90
CA GLY A 194 3.27 8.60 -6.90
C GLY A 194 4.11 9.27 -5.82
N ASP A 195 5.12 8.58 -5.31
CA ASP A 195 6.02 9.10 -4.30
C ASP A 195 6.93 10.20 -4.84
N CYS A 196 7.42 10.10 -6.08
CA CYS A 196 8.13 11.20 -6.73
C CYS A 196 7.26 12.47 -6.79
N PHE A 197 6.01 12.36 -7.25
CA PHE A 197 5.09 13.50 -7.29
C PHE A 197 4.78 14.04 -5.89
N LYS A 198 4.58 13.17 -4.89
CA LYS A 198 4.40 13.58 -3.48
C LYS A 198 5.62 14.32 -2.96
N MET A 199 6.85 13.84 -3.21
CA MET A 199 8.07 14.49 -2.72
C MET A 199 8.25 15.87 -3.33
N VAL A 200 8.04 15.99 -4.64
CA VAL A 200 8.04 17.28 -5.32
C VAL A 200 6.97 18.20 -4.69
N TYR A 201 5.75 17.70 -4.47
CA TYR A 201 4.68 18.50 -3.86
C TYR A 201 5.01 18.95 -2.43
N PHE A 202 5.50 18.05 -1.58
CA PHE A 202 5.75 18.31 -0.16
C PHE A 202 6.90 19.28 0.10
N PHE A 203 7.93 19.25 -0.75
CA PHE A 203 9.15 20.04 -0.57
C PHE A 203 9.26 21.26 -1.49
N ALA A 204 8.62 21.24 -2.67
CA ALA A 204 8.68 22.36 -3.61
C ALA A 204 7.48 23.32 -3.50
N LYS A 205 6.44 22.97 -2.72
CA LYS A 205 5.33 23.89 -2.43
C LYS A 205 5.81 25.03 -1.53
N ALA A 206 5.82 26.24 -2.09
CA ALA A 206 6.45 27.43 -1.50
C ALA A 206 5.82 27.92 -0.18
N ASN A 207 4.53 27.63 0.06
CA ASN A 207 3.79 28.21 1.19
C ASN A 207 3.91 27.41 2.50
N ASN A 208 4.62 26.28 2.50
CA ASN A 208 4.82 25.42 3.68
C ASN A 208 3.52 24.93 4.38
N ASP A 209 2.37 24.98 3.68
CA ASP A 209 1.05 24.51 4.18
C ASP A 209 0.96 22.99 4.36
N VAL A 210 2.05 22.26 4.07
CA VAL A 210 2.16 20.81 4.25
C VAL A 210 2.80 20.54 5.61
N PRO A 211 2.06 19.97 6.57
CA PRO A 211 2.58 19.68 7.90
C PRO A 211 3.80 18.75 7.85
N VAL A 212 4.71 18.91 8.81
CA VAL A 212 5.94 18.10 8.92
C VAL A 212 5.63 16.60 8.98
N ALA A 213 4.51 16.20 9.58
CA ALA A 213 4.04 14.82 9.61
C ALA A 213 3.92 14.20 8.21
N PHE A 214 3.34 14.93 7.25
CA PHE A 214 3.21 14.45 5.86
C PHE A 214 4.57 14.29 5.20
N LYS A 215 5.51 15.21 5.48
CA LYS A 215 6.86 15.15 4.92
C LYS A 215 7.62 13.93 5.44
N ILE A 216 7.68 13.74 6.76
CA ILE A 216 8.42 12.63 7.38
C ILE A 216 7.83 11.27 6.97
N CYS A 217 6.50 11.11 7.11
CA CYS A 217 5.84 9.85 6.75
C CYS A 217 5.91 9.59 5.24
N GLY A 218 5.81 10.65 4.42
CA GLY A 218 5.96 10.54 2.97
C GLY A 218 7.36 10.13 2.55
N VAL A 219 8.42 10.66 3.18
CA VAL A 219 9.79 10.21 2.93
C VAL A 219 9.97 8.76 3.34
N PHE A 220 9.46 8.36 4.51
CA PHE A 220 9.51 6.96 4.96
C PHE A 220 8.82 6.02 3.96
N GLN A 221 7.63 6.39 3.47
CA GLN A 221 6.90 5.64 2.45
C GLN A 221 7.73 5.54 1.16
N ALA A 222 8.27 6.66 0.67
CA ALA A 222 9.12 6.70 -0.52
C ALA A 222 10.36 5.81 -0.39
N CYS A 223 10.97 5.77 0.78
CA CYS A 223 12.08 4.85 1.06
C CYS A 223 11.63 3.38 1.03
N CYS A 224 10.46 3.06 1.59
CA CYS A 224 9.92 1.71 1.56
C CYS A 224 9.59 1.26 0.13
N ASP A 225 8.98 2.12 -0.68
CA ASP A 225 8.62 1.81 -2.05
C ASP A 225 9.86 1.73 -2.96
N ALA A 226 10.86 2.60 -2.75
CA ALA A 226 12.18 2.47 -3.38
C ALA A 226 12.86 1.15 -3.01
N TYR A 227 12.76 0.72 -1.75
CA TYR A 227 13.28 -0.55 -1.30
C TYR A 227 12.56 -1.75 -1.93
N LEU A 228 11.24 -1.67 -2.13
CA LEU A 228 10.50 -2.65 -2.93
C LEU A 228 11.00 -2.70 -4.38
N GLY A 229 11.32 -1.55 -4.96
CA GLY A 229 11.96 -1.47 -6.29
C GLY A 229 13.30 -2.19 -6.32
N PHE A 230 14.13 -1.98 -5.29
CA PHE A 230 15.39 -2.68 -5.14
C PHE A 230 15.20 -4.20 -4.98
N GLN A 231 14.25 -4.64 -4.15
CA GLN A 231 13.92 -6.07 -4.01
C GLN A 231 13.45 -6.69 -5.33
N TYR A 232 12.64 -5.95 -6.10
CA TYR A 232 12.18 -6.41 -7.40
C TYR A 232 13.34 -6.64 -8.36
N TYR A 233 14.28 -5.69 -8.42
CA TYR A 233 15.50 -5.83 -9.22
C TYR A 233 16.39 -6.98 -8.75
N MET A 234 16.58 -7.14 -7.44
CA MET A 234 17.47 -8.14 -6.85
C MET A 234 16.93 -9.57 -6.94
N PHE A 235 15.65 -9.78 -6.61
CA PHE A 235 15.07 -11.12 -6.55
C PHE A 235 14.46 -11.58 -7.87
N GLY A 236 14.06 -10.65 -8.75
CA GLY A 236 13.40 -10.97 -10.01
C GLY A 236 12.25 -11.96 -9.84
N ASP A 237 12.12 -12.88 -10.80
CA ASP A 237 11.14 -13.98 -10.70
C ASP A 237 11.54 -15.08 -9.72
N GLY A 238 12.78 -15.08 -9.19
CA GLY A 238 13.34 -16.04 -8.24
C GLY A 238 13.37 -17.49 -8.71
N GLU A 239 14.52 -18.16 -8.65
CA GLU A 239 14.54 -19.62 -8.68
C GLU A 239 14.02 -20.14 -7.33
N ILE A 240 12.89 -20.85 -7.34
CA ILE A 240 12.44 -21.59 -6.17
C ILE A 240 13.40 -22.78 -6.06
N GLU A 241 14.46 -22.67 -5.25
CA GLU A 241 15.17 -23.85 -4.77
C GLU A 241 14.20 -24.68 -3.93
N MET A 242 13.55 -25.65 -4.55
CA MET A 242 12.86 -26.69 -3.80
C MET A 242 13.92 -27.47 -3.01
N PRO A 243 13.70 -27.77 -1.71
CA PRO A 243 14.59 -28.66 -1.00
C PRO A 243 14.65 -29.97 -1.80
N SER A 244 15.83 -30.31 -2.32
CA SER A 244 16.05 -31.62 -2.92
C SER A 244 15.67 -32.67 -1.88
N ALA A 245 14.75 -33.57 -2.23
CA ALA A 245 14.29 -34.66 -1.37
C ALA A 245 15.37 -35.76 -1.18
N ALA A 246 16.64 -35.37 -1.10
CA ALA A 246 17.75 -36.28 -0.92
C ALA A 246 18.81 -35.63 -0.04
N GLY A 247 18.94 -36.17 1.18
CA GLY A 247 20.16 -36.09 1.97
C GLY A 247 20.14 -35.04 3.07
N GLY A 248 19.93 -35.48 4.31
CA GLY A 248 20.15 -34.65 5.48
C GLY A 248 21.61 -34.24 5.63
N LYS A 249 21.84 -32.96 5.88
CA LYS A 249 22.69 -32.36 6.93
C LYS A 249 22.92 -30.88 6.61
N GLY A 250 22.62 -30.03 7.61
CA GLY A 250 23.17 -28.68 7.82
C GLY A 250 23.31 -27.75 6.61
N ALA A 251 22.38 -26.81 6.46
CA ALA A 251 22.52 -25.69 5.53
C ALA A 251 23.67 -24.77 5.94
N PHE A 252 24.75 -24.75 5.15
CA PHE A 252 25.71 -23.65 5.09
C PHE A 252 25.66 -23.04 3.69
N TYR A 253 25.56 -21.71 3.66
CA TYR A 253 25.55 -20.87 2.46
C TYR A 253 26.86 -21.01 1.67
N GLN A 254 26.79 -21.34 0.38
CA GLN A 254 27.89 -21.14 -0.56
C GLN A 254 27.53 -20.02 -1.56
N PRO A 255 28.35 -18.97 -1.69
CA PRO A 255 28.17 -17.97 -2.74
C PRO A 255 28.67 -18.54 -4.07
N THR A 256 27.84 -18.48 -5.11
CA THR A 256 28.23 -18.88 -6.47
C THR A 256 29.27 -17.90 -7.04
N GLU A 257 30.44 -18.42 -7.38
CA GLU A 257 31.48 -17.75 -8.16
C GLU A 257 31.00 -17.41 -9.58
N GLY A 258 31.60 -16.36 -10.14
CA GLY A 258 31.16 -15.66 -11.34
C GLY A 258 31.14 -16.51 -12.62
N LYS A 259 30.21 -16.15 -13.52
CA LYS A 259 30.13 -16.69 -14.88
C LYS A 259 31.36 -16.26 -15.70
N GLU A 260 32.24 -17.20 -16.01
CA GLU A 260 33.18 -17.04 -17.13
C GLU A 260 32.43 -17.17 -18.46
N MET A 261 32.53 -16.14 -19.30
CA MET A 261 32.06 -16.13 -20.68
C MET A 261 33.06 -16.89 -21.56
N ASN A 262 32.69 -18.07 -22.05
CA ASN A 262 33.45 -18.77 -23.10
C ASN A 262 32.91 -18.43 -24.49
N TRP A 263 33.74 -17.73 -25.26
CA TRP A 263 33.56 -17.42 -26.69
C TRP A 263 33.95 -18.66 -27.53
N ALA A 264 32.95 -19.37 -28.05
CA ALA A 264 33.18 -20.46 -28.99
C ALA A 264 33.45 -19.92 -30.40
N GLY A 265 34.73 -19.91 -30.78
CA GLY A 265 35.20 -19.72 -32.14
C GLY A 265 34.87 -20.92 -33.03
N ASN A 266 34.29 -20.59 -34.18
CA ASN A 266 33.83 -21.46 -35.25
C ASN A 266 35.02 -22.04 -36.05
N ALA A 267 35.07 -23.36 -36.27
CA ALA A 267 35.92 -23.95 -37.32
C ALA A 267 35.43 -25.34 -37.78
N LYS A 268 34.83 -25.32 -38.98
CA LYS A 268 34.91 -26.31 -40.08
C LYS A 268 34.30 -27.71 -39.87
N THR A 269 33.24 -27.96 -40.64
CA THR A 269 33.33 -28.70 -41.92
C THR A 269 32.29 -28.17 -42.88
#